data_AF-A0A813IGT3-F1
#
_entry.id   AF-A0A813IGT3-F1
#
_cell.length_a   1.000
_cell.length_b   1.000
_cell.length_c   1.000
_cell.angle_alpha   90.00
_cell.angle_beta   90.00
_cell.angle_gamma   90.00
#
_symmetry.space_group_name_H-M   'P 1'
#
loop_
_entity.id
_entity.type
_entity.pdbx_description
1 polymer ?
#
loop_
_entity_poly.entity_id
_entity_poly.type
_entity_poly.pdbx_seq_one_letter_code
_entity_poly.pdbx_strand_id
1 'polypeptide(L)'
;AGAAPTASSSSGSSFKALRAKLNSLNYFQPLSEESLALAEKLLEDILRSAENLRGLEKSALSRERESKERVAELKSLRWENPRLLKENTELHRRVLDDSCGHRNQR
;
A
#
# COMPACT_ATOMS: atom_id res chain seq x y z
N ALA A 1 0.41 28.99 -59.01
CA ALA A 1 1.07 28.92 -57.69
C ALA A 1 0.02 28.56 -56.66
N GLY A 2 0.04 27.34 -56.15
CA GLY A 2 -0.99 26.89 -55.20
C GLY A 2 -0.73 25.48 -54.72
N ALA A 3 -0.28 25.39 -53.47
CA ALA A 3 -0.79 24.52 -52.41
C ALA A 3 0.36 24.23 -51.42
N ALA A 4 0.23 24.78 -50.22
CA ALA A 4 1.11 24.54 -49.10
C ALA A 4 1.11 23.05 -48.70
N PRO A 5 2.24 22.49 -48.22
CA PRO A 5 2.25 21.19 -47.59
C PRO A 5 1.56 21.33 -46.22
N THR A 6 0.40 20.71 -46.09
CA THR A 6 -0.36 20.64 -44.84
C THR A 6 0.42 19.85 -43.79
N ALA A 7 0.54 20.44 -42.61
CA ALA A 7 1.11 19.82 -41.42
C ALA A 7 0.24 18.63 -40.97
N SER A 8 0.69 17.40 -41.24
CA SER A 8 0.11 16.16 -40.68
C SER A 8 1.17 15.18 -40.16
N SER A 9 2.43 15.63 -40.04
CA SER A 9 3.56 14.74 -39.74
C SER A 9 3.72 14.35 -38.27
N SER A 10 3.06 15.03 -37.32
CA SER A 10 3.18 14.71 -35.88
C SER A 10 2.28 13.55 -35.45
N SER A 11 1.01 13.49 -35.90
CA SER A 11 0.03 12.46 -35.55
C SER A 11 0.31 11.09 -36.18
N GLY A 12 0.94 11.07 -37.36
CA GLY A 12 1.30 9.82 -38.05
C GLY A 12 2.36 8.98 -37.33
N SER A 13 3.19 9.60 -36.47
CA SER A 13 4.25 8.88 -35.74
C SER A 13 3.71 8.13 -34.52
N SER A 14 2.84 8.76 -33.72
CA SER A 14 2.15 8.14 -32.59
C SER A 14 1.16 7.08 -33.07
N PHE A 15 0.46 7.32 -34.19
CA PHE A 15 -0.41 6.33 -34.84
C PHE A 15 0.33 5.02 -35.15
N LYS A 16 1.51 5.10 -35.77
CA LYS A 16 2.31 3.91 -36.08
C LYS A 16 2.79 3.18 -34.82
N ALA A 17 3.20 3.90 -33.79
CA ALA A 17 3.68 3.31 -32.53
C ALA A 17 2.55 2.58 -31.78
N LEU A 18 1.38 3.20 -31.65
CA LEU A 18 0.22 2.56 -31.01
C LEU A 18 -0.31 1.39 -31.85
N ARG A 19 -0.31 1.53 -33.18
CA ARG A 19 -0.70 0.44 -34.08
C ARG A 19 0.25 -0.76 -33.97
N ALA A 20 1.55 -0.54 -33.85
CA ALA A 20 2.53 -1.61 -33.61
C ALA A 20 2.27 -2.32 -32.26
N LYS A 21 1.98 -1.55 -31.18
CA LYS A 21 1.60 -2.13 -29.87
C LYS A 21 0.32 -2.96 -29.97
N LEU A 22 -0.73 -2.45 -30.60
CA LEU A 22 -2.01 -3.17 -30.77
C LEU A 22 -1.85 -4.43 -31.64
N ASN A 23 -1.07 -4.36 -32.72
CA ASN A 23 -0.77 -5.52 -33.56
C ASN A 23 -0.01 -6.60 -32.78
N SER A 24 0.92 -6.23 -31.89
CA SER A 24 1.63 -7.19 -31.03
C SER A 24 0.72 -7.90 -30.03
N LEU A 25 -0.42 -7.28 -29.71
CA LEU A 25 -1.48 -7.80 -28.86
C LEU A 25 -2.59 -8.50 -29.68
N ASN A 26 -2.38 -8.70 -30.99
CA ASN A 26 -3.34 -9.27 -31.94
C ASN A 26 -4.64 -8.46 -32.13
N TYR A 27 -4.63 -7.16 -31.85
CA TYR A 27 -5.75 -6.24 -32.14
C TYR A 27 -5.60 -5.63 -33.55
N PHE A 28 -6.15 -6.30 -34.56
CA PHE A 28 -6.03 -5.90 -35.97
C PHE A 28 -7.13 -4.96 -36.48
N GLN A 29 -8.11 -4.61 -35.64
CA GLN A 29 -9.28 -3.85 -36.05
C GLN A 29 -8.91 -2.46 -36.58
N PRO A 30 -9.46 -2.00 -37.72
CA PRO A 30 -9.14 -0.69 -38.27
C PRO A 30 -9.68 0.42 -37.35
N LEU A 31 -8.79 1.28 -36.86
CA LEU A 31 -9.12 2.40 -35.97
C LEU A 31 -8.98 3.72 -36.74
N SER A 32 -9.96 4.61 -36.58
CA SER A 32 -9.88 5.98 -37.09
C SER A 32 -8.89 6.81 -36.26
N GLU A 33 -8.33 7.88 -36.83
CA GLU A 33 -7.35 8.74 -36.16
C GLU A 33 -7.89 9.35 -34.85
N GLU A 34 -9.19 9.67 -34.79
CA GLU A 34 -9.86 10.15 -33.58
C GLU A 34 -10.03 9.06 -32.50
N SER A 35 -10.34 7.83 -32.92
CA SER A 35 -10.44 6.68 -31.99
C SER A 35 -9.10 6.27 -31.39
N LEU A 36 -7.98 6.63 -32.04
CA LEU A 36 -6.64 6.32 -31.60
C LEU A 36 -6.26 7.05 -30.31
N ALA A 37 -6.49 8.37 -30.27
CA ALA A 37 -6.18 9.18 -29.09
C ALA A 37 -6.99 8.72 -27.86
N LEU A 38 -8.25 8.33 -28.07
CA LEU A 38 -9.09 7.74 -27.03
C LEU A 38 -8.55 6.39 -26.57
N ALA A 39 -8.18 5.50 -27.49
CA ALA A 39 -7.63 4.18 -27.16
C ALA A 39 -6.32 4.28 -26.36
N GLU A 40 -5.45 5.23 -26.71
CA GLU A 40 -4.22 5.49 -25.96
C GLU A 40 -4.52 5.95 -24.52
N LYS A 41 -5.46 6.87 -24.34
CA LYS A 41 -5.88 7.32 -22.99
C LYS A 41 -6.48 6.21 -22.15
N LEU A 42 -7.36 5.40 -22.74
CA LEU A 42 -7.94 4.24 -22.05
C LEU A 42 -6.87 3.22 -21.64
N LEU A 43 -5.90 2.95 -22.52
CA LEU A 43 -4.80 2.04 -22.21
C LEU A 43 -3.96 2.58 -21.05
N GLU A 44 -3.60 3.86 -21.07
CA GLU A 44 -2.86 4.48 -19.97
C GLU A 44 -3.64 4.45 -18.66
N ASP A 45 -4.95 4.70 -18.68
CA ASP A 45 -5.79 4.68 -17.49
C ASP A 45 -5.93 3.26 -16.91
N ILE A 46 -6.04 2.24 -17.76
CA ILE A 46 -6.04 0.84 -17.33
C ILE A 46 -4.69 0.46 -16.72
N LEU A 47 -3.58 0.84 -17.35
CA LEU A 47 -2.24 0.58 -16.82
C LEU A 47 -2.04 1.26 -15.46
N ARG A 48 -2.40 2.54 -15.34
CA ARG A 48 -2.36 3.28 -14.07
C ARG A 48 -3.25 2.62 -13.00
N SER A 49 -4.47 2.21 -13.36
CA SER A 49 -5.39 1.53 -12.43
C SER A 49 -4.83 0.19 -11.95
N ALA A 50 -4.23 -0.60 -12.85
CA ALA A 50 -3.60 -1.88 -12.52
C ALA A 50 -2.37 -1.70 -11.62
N GLU A 51 -1.53 -0.70 -11.89
CA GLU A 51 -0.39 -0.35 -11.05
C GLU A 51 -0.83 0.09 -9.65
N ASN A 52 -1.86 0.94 -9.57
CA ASN A 52 -2.44 1.39 -8.31
C ASN A 52 -3.03 0.22 -7.52
N LEU A 53 -3.76 -0.67 -8.18
CA LEU A 53 -4.32 -1.88 -7.55
C LEU A 53 -3.19 -2.74 -6.95
N ARG A 54 -2.14 -3.03 -7.71
CA ARG A 54 -0.98 -3.79 -7.24
C ARG A 54 -0.27 -3.08 -6.07
N GLY A 55 -0.21 -1.75 -6.09
CA GLY A 55 0.30 -0.94 -4.98
C GLY A 55 -0.54 -1.07 -3.71
N LEU A 56 -1.87 -1.01 -3.85
CA LEU A 56 -2.82 -1.19 -2.75
C LEU A 56 -2.76 -2.59 -2.17
N GLU A 57 -2.69 -3.63 -2.99
CA GLU A 57 -2.53 -5.01 -2.54
C GLU A 57 -1.25 -5.20 -1.72
N LYS A 58 -0.12 -4.65 -2.20
CA LYS A 58 1.15 -4.69 -1.45
C LYS A 58 1.04 -3.97 -0.11
N SER A 59 0.38 -2.81 -0.08
CA SER A 59 0.13 -2.04 1.15
C SER A 59 -0.77 -2.79 2.14
N ALA A 60 -1.84 -3.42 1.63
CA ALA A 60 -2.74 -4.24 2.44
C ALA A 60 -2.00 -5.41 3.10
N LEU A 61 -1.14 -6.11 2.35
CA LEU A 61 -0.31 -7.20 2.88
C LEU A 61 0.68 -6.72 3.95
N SER A 62 1.30 -5.55 3.78
CA SER A 62 2.17 -4.96 4.82
C SER A 62 1.39 -4.68 6.09
N ARG A 63 0.23 -4.02 5.96
CA ARG A 63 -0.64 -3.69 7.09
C ARG A 63 -1.15 -4.93 7.81
N GLU A 64 -1.44 -6.01 7.08
CA GLU A 64 -1.84 -7.27 7.69
C GLU A 64 -0.71 -7.88 8.53
N ARG A 65 0.54 -7.83 8.06
CA ARG A 65 1.70 -8.29 8.82
C ARG A 65 1.93 -7.45 10.09
N GLU A 66 1.95 -6.14 9.94
CA GLU A 66 2.09 -5.20 11.06
C GLU A 66 0.95 -5.39 12.09
N SER A 67 -0.28 -5.65 11.62
CA SER A 67 -1.41 -5.95 12.50
C SER A 67 -1.19 -7.24 13.29
N LYS A 68 -0.71 -8.31 12.64
CA LYS A 68 -0.40 -9.58 13.31
C LYS A 68 0.71 -9.42 14.35
N GLU A 69 1.76 -8.66 14.03
CA GLU A 69 2.86 -8.35 14.95
C GLU A 69 2.35 -7.60 16.18
N ARG A 70 1.57 -6.52 15.99
CA ARG A 70 0.97 -5.77 17.10
C ARG A 70 0.03 -6.63 17.94
N VAL A 71 -0.76 -7.51 17.32
CA VAL A 71 -1.63 -8.44 18.05
C VAL A 71 -0.80 -9.42 18.88
N ALA A 72 0.34 -9.90 18.39
CA ALA A 72 1.24 -10.77 19.15
C ALA A 72 1.86 -10.03 20.35
N GLU A 73 2.32 -8.80 20.16
CA GLU A 73 2.84 -7.94 21.22
C GLU A 73 1.78 -7.67 22.31
N LEU A 74 0.56 -7.28 21.90
CA LEU A 74 -0.55 -7.08 22.82
C LEU A 74 -0.91 -8.34 23.62
N LYS A 75 -0.81 -9.52 23.01
CA LYS A 75 -1.02 -10.78 23.72
C LYS A 75 0.05 -11.00 24.80
N SER A 76 1.32 -10.73 24.48
CA SER A 76 2.42 -10.80 25.46
C SER A 76 2.18 -9.86 26.62
N LEU A 77 1.91 -8.59 26.34
CA LEU A 77 1.65 -7.57 27.36
C LEU A 77 0.42 -7.90 28.21
N ARG A 78 -0.63 -8.46 27.60
CA ARG A 78 -1.84 -8.88 28.33
C ARG A 78 -1.57 -10.02 29.31
N TRP A 79 -0.59 -10.88 29.01
CA TRP A 79 -0.18 -11.95 29.92
C TRP A 79 0.80 -11.46 30.99
N GLU A 80 1.73 -10.58 30.64
CA GLU A 80 2.76 -10.08 31.56
C GLU A 80 2.23 -9.06 32.57
N ASN A 81 1.35 -8.14 32.15
CA ASN A 81 0.78 -7.12 33.04
C ASN A 81 0.15 -7.68 34.33
N PRO A 82 -0.75 -8.69 34.29
CA PRO A 82 -1.32 -9.23 35.53
C PRO A 82 -0.29 -9.95 36.39
N ARG A 83 0.76 -10.53 35.79
CA ARG A 83 1.87 -11.13 36.54
C ARG A 83 2.67 -10.05 37.26
N LEU A 84 3.06 -9.00 36.56
CA LEU A 84 3.81 -7.87 37.12
C LEU A 84 2.98 -7.12 38.18
N LEU A 85 1.68 -6.97 37.99
CA LEU A 85 0.79 -6.37 39.00
C LEU A 85 0.75 -7.20 40.29
N LYS A 86 0.72 -8.53 40.19
CA LYS A 86 0.79 -9.41 41.38
C LYS A 86 2.11 -9.25 42.11
N GLU A 87 3.22 -9.33 41.38
CA GLU A 87 4.56 -9.15 41.95
C GLU A 87 4.71 -7.75 42.59
N ASN A 88 4.24 -6.72 41.90
CA ASN A 88 4.22 -5.36 42.43
C ASN A 88 3.39 -5.27 43.72
N THR A 89 2.19 -5.84 43.74
CA THR A 89 1.34 -5.86 44.94
C THR A 89 2.02 -6.60 46.10
N GLU A 90 2.68 -7.73 45.83
CA GLU A 90 3.42 -8.49 46.84
C GLU A 90 4.60 -7.70 47.41
N LEU A 91 5.38 -7.04 46.54
CA LEU A 91 6.50 -6.20 46.96
C LEU A 91 6.01 -5.02 47.82
N HIS A 92 4.92 -4.37 47.42
CA HIS A 92 4.30 -3.31 48.21
C HIS A 92 3.89 -3.81 49.59
N ARG A 93 3.30 -5.02 49.67
CA ARG A 93 2.95 -5.63 50.97
C ARG A 93 4.17 -5.87 51.84
N ARG A 94 5.26 -6.43 51.27
CA ARG A 94 6.52 -6.67 52.00
C ARG A 94 7.11 -5.37 52.55
N VAL A 95 7.14 -4.30 51.75
CA VAL A 95 7.63 -2.99 52.20
C VAL A 95 6.80 -2.44 53.36
N LEU A 96 5.47 -2.61 53.33
CA LEU A 96 4.60 -2.22 54.44
C LEU A 96 4.87 -3.07 55.69
N ASP A 97 5.02 -4.38 55.54
CA ASP A 97 5.32 -5.30 56.63
C ASP A 97 6.67 -4.96 57.28
N ASP A 98 7.72 -4.72 56.48
CA ASP A 98 9.07 -4.34 56.95
C ASP A 98 9.09 -2.99 57.67
N SER A 99 8.35 -2.00 57.16
CA SER A 99 8.26 -0.66 57.75
C SER A 99 7.40 -0.63 59.03
N CYS A 100 6.43 -1.52 59.18
CA CYS A 100 5.72 -1.75 60.44
C CYS A 100 6.60 -2.49 61.45
N GLY A 101 7.37 -3.48 61.01
CA GLY A 101 8.36 -4.18 61.84
C GLY A 101 9.43 -3.24 62.42
N HIS A 102 9.92 -2.29 61.62
CA HIS A 102 10.89 -1.28 62.07
C HIS A 102 10.30 -0.24 63.03
N ARG A 103 9.00 0.09 62.92
CA ARG A 103 8.31 0.99 63.85
C ARG A 103 8.07 0.37 65.23
N ASN A 104 7.90 -0.95 65.30
CA ASN A 104 7.71 -1.67 66.57
C ASN A 104 9.03 -2.04 67.28
N GLN A 105 10.18 -1.68 66.70
CA GLN A 105 11.53 -1.92 67.25
C GLN A 105 12.26 -0.65 67.71
N ARG A 106 11.62 0.52 67.61
CA ARG A 106 12.08 1.80 68.18
C ARG A 106 11.18 2.19 69.34
#